data_AF-A0ABD5DEJ7-F1
#
_entry.id   AF-A0ABD5DEJ7-F1
#
_cell.length_a   1.000
_cell.length_b   1.000
_cell.length_c   1.000
_cell.angle_alpha   90.00
_cell.angle_beta   90.00
_cell.angle_gamma   90.00
#
_symmetry.space_group_name_H-M   'P 1'
#
loop_
_entity.id
_entity.type
_entity.pdbx_description
1 polymer ?
#
loop_
_entity_poly.entity_id
_entity_poly.type
_entity_poly.pdbx_seq_one_letter_code
_entity_poly.pdbx_strand_id
1 'polypeptide(L)' 'MAPLVGTIGSLQAMEAIKLLSGYGTPASGKIVIYDAMTCQFREMRLMRHPQCEVCGSH' A
#
# COMPACT_ATOMS: atom_id res chain seq x y z
N MET A 1 -5.83 -20.31 4.12
CA MET A 1 -5.80 -18.98 3.48
C MET A 1 -4.41 -18.65 2.89
N ALA A 2 -3.77 -19.60 2.18
CA ALA A 2 -2.46 -19.35 1.58
C ALA A 2 -2.41 -18.29 0.44
N PRO A 3 -3.44 -18.11 -0.42
CA PRO A 3 -3.29 -17.20 -1.56
C PRO A 3 -3.30 -15.71 -1.16
N LEU A 4 -3.91 -15.34 -0.03
CA LEU A 4 -4.00 -13.95 0.40
C LEU A 4 -2.62 -13.31 0.58
N VAL A 5 -1.73 -13.97 1.32
CA VAL A 5 -0.37 -13.47 1.55
C VAL A 5 0.46 -13.44 0.26
N GLY A 6 0.22 -14.37 -0.67
CA GLY A 6 0.85 -14.36 -2.00
C GLY A 6 0.41 -13.17 -2.86
N THR A 7 -0.88 -12.81 -2.82
CA THR A 7 -1.41 -11.62 -3.49
C THR A 7 -0.77 -10.35 -2.92
N ILE A 8 -0.75 -10.20 -1.59
CA ILE A 8 -0.14 -9.03 -0.94
C ILE A 8 1.37 -8.96 -1.24
N GLY A 9 2.10 -10.09 -1.19
CA GLY A 9 3.53 -10.13 -1.50
C GLY A 9 3.82 -9.74 -2.95
N SER A 10 2.98 -10.16 -3.90
CA SER A 10 3.13 -9.79 -5.32
C SER A 10 2.88 -8.30 -5.55
N LEU A 11 1.88 -7.72 -4.86
CA LEU A 11 1.64 -6.28 -4.87
C LEU A 11 2.83 -5.51 -4.30
N GLN A 12 3.40 -5.97 -3.19
CA GLN A 12 4.62 -5.37 -2.60
C GLN A 12 5.80 -5.41 -3.58
N ALA A 13 6.04 -6.55 -4.23
CA ALA A 13 7.11 -6.68 -5.22
C ALA A 13 6.91 -5.71 -6.41
N MET A 14 5.67 -5.53 -6.87
CA MET A 14 5.36 -4.57 -7.93
C MET A 14 5.62 -3.12 -7.49
N GLU A 15 5.21 -2.74 -6.27
CA GLU A 15 5.50 -1.40 -5.74
C GLU A 15 7.01 -1.13 -5.60
N ALA A 16 7.77 -2.14 -5.17
CA ALA A 16 9.22 -2.04 -5.09
C ALA A 16 9.85 -1.83 -6.48
N ILE A 17 9.41 -2.58 -7.50
CA ILE A 17 9.90 -2.41 -8.88
C ILE A 17 9.58 -1.01 -9.39
N LYS A 18 8.35 -0.52 -9.22
CA LYS A 18 7.97 0.84 -9.64
C LYS A 18 8.84 1.91 -9.00
N LEU A 19 9.07 1.81 -7.69
CA LEU A 19 9.91 2.74 -6.95
C LEU A 19 11.36 2.72 -7.44
N LEU A 20 11.95 1.54 -7.60
CA LEU A 20 13.36 1.38 -7.98
C LEU A 20 13.63 1.76 -9.43
N SER A 21 12.68 1.50 -10.33
CA SER A 21 12.84 1.79 -11.77
C SER A 21 12.38 3.19 -12.17
N GLY A 22 11.68 3.92 -11.29
CA GLY A 22 11.02 5.18 -11.64
C GLY A 22 9.85 5.00 -12.63
N TYR A 23 9.30 3.79 -12.73
CA TYR A 23 8.22 3.45 -13.65
C TYR A 23 6.85 3.53 -12.97
N GLY A 24 5.90 4.19 -13.64
CA GLY A 24 4.52 4.33 -13.15
C GLY A 24 4.41 5.18 -11.88
N THR A 25 3.30 5.03 -11.17
CA THR A 25 3.02 5.79 -9.94
C THR A 25 2.92 4.84 -8.74
N PRO A 26 3.82 4.94 -7.74
CA PRO A 26 3.73 4.16 -6.51
C PRO A 26 2.44 4.43 -5.73
N ALA A 27 1.94 3.44 -5.00
CA ALA A 27 0.75 3.54 -4.15
C ALA A 27 1.02 4.25 -2.81
N SER A 28 1.85 5.30 -2.81
CA SER A 28 2.17 6.10 -1.62
C SER A 28 1.01 7.00 -1.18
N GLY A 29 0.87 7.24 0.13
CA GLY A 29 -0.15 8.14 0.68
C GLY A 29 -1.57 7.57 0.66
N LYS A 30 -1.71 6.26 0.45
CA LYS A 30 -2.97 5.53 0.53
C LYS A 30 -2.77 4.14 1.14
N ILE A 31 -3.85 3.58 1.65
CA ILE A 31 -3.97 2.19 2.05
C ILE A 31 -4.82 1.50 0.99
N VAL A 32 -4.30 0.43 0.41
CA VAL A 32 -5.05 -0.47 -0.47
C VAL A 32 -5.45 -1.68 0.36
N ILE A 33 -6.75 -1.89 0.54
CA ILE A 33 -7.33 -3.00 1.30
C ILE A 33 -7.84 -4.03 0.30
N TYR A 34 -7.36 -5.26 0.42
CA TYR A 34 -7.89 -6.41 -0.31
C TYR A 34 -8.75 -7.26 0.64
N ASP A 35 -10.06 -7.27 0.39
CA ASP A 35 -10.99 -8.19 1.03
C ASP A 35 -11.11 -9.45 0.18
N ALA A 36 -10.47 -10.53 0.62
CA ALA A 36 -10.47 -11.81 -0.09
C ALA A 36 -11.80 -12.57 -0.01
N MET A 37 -12.69 -12.25 0.94
CA MET A 37 -14.00 -12.91 1.05
C MET A 37 -14.95 -12.42 -0.04
N THR A 38 -14.89 -11.13 -0.34
CA THR A 38 -15.74 -10.49 -1.37
C THR A 38 -15.00 -10.20 -2.68
N CYS A 39 -13.70 -10.49 -2.72
CA CYS A 39 -12.79 -10.18 -3.82
C CYS A 39 -12.83 -8.70 -4.21
N GLN A 40 -12.83 -7.81 -3.22
CA GLN A 40 -12.90 -6.37 -3.43
C GLN A 40 -11.58 -5.68 -3.09
N PHE A 41 -11.23 -4.68 -3.88
CA PHE A 41 -10.17 -3.73 -3.58
C PHE A 41 -10.77 -2.39 -3.20
N ARG A 42 -10.30 -1.84 -2.08
CA ARG A 42 -10.70 -0.51 -1.62
C ARG A 42 -9.45 0.33 -1.39
N GLU A 43 -9.49 1.56 -1.85
CA GLU A 43 -8.44 2.53 -1.58
C GLU A 43 -8.92 3.58 -0.58
N MET A 44 -8.07 3.89 0.38
CA MET A 44 -8.30 4.93 1.37
C MET A 44 -7.09 5.85 1.42
N ARG A 45 -7.32 7.16 1.38
CA ARG A 45 -6.23 8.14 1.53
C ARG A 45 -5.65 8.06 2.94
N LEU A 46 -4.33 7.96 3.03
CA LEU A 46 -3.59 8.00 4.30
C LEU A 46 -3.05 9.42 4.51
N MET A 47 -3.64 10.12 5.47
CA MET A 47 -3.22 11.47 5.83
C MET A 47 -2.15 11.42 6.91
N ARG A 48 -1.16 12.30 6.81
CA ARG A 48 -0.18 12.51 7.88
C ARG A 48 -0.89 13.04 9.12
N HIS A 49 -0.62 12.45 10.27
CA HIS A 49 -1.12 12.95 11.55
C HIS A 49 -0.17 14.06 12.07
N PRO A 50 -0.64 15.30 12.29
CA PRO A 50 0.23 16.41 12.69
C PRO A 50 0.96 16.18 14.01
N GLN A 51 0.37 15.41 14.93
CA GLN A 51 0.96 15.09 16.23
C GLN A 51 1.60 13.70 16.27
N CYS A 52 1.92 13.09 15.12
CA CYS A 52 2.59 11.80 15.10
C CYS A 52 3.99 11.94 15.72
N GLU A 53 4.31 11.10 16.71
CA GLU A 53 5.63 11.11 17.38
C GLU A 53 6.80 10.80 16.43
N VAL A 54 6.54 10.11 15.30
CA VAL A 54 7.58 9.74 14.33
C VAL A 54 7.74 10.79 13.24
N CYS A 55 6.63 11.23 12.63
CA CYS A 55 6.68 12.08 11.45
C CYS A 55 5.99 13.43 11.64
N GLY A 56 5.44 13.79 12.79
CA GLY A 56 4.70 15.06 12.96
C GLY A 56 5.52 16.33 12.69
N SER A 57 6.83 16.27 12.95
CA SER A 57 7.77 17.39 12.80
C SER A 57 8.59 17.42 11.51
N HIS A 58 8.44 16.44 10.64
CA HIS A 58 9.17 16.33 9.36
C HIS A 58 8.28 16.71 8.18
#